data_AF-A0A917H7T7-F1
#
_entry.id   AF-A0A917H7T7-F1
#
_cell.length_a   1.000
_cell.length_b   1.000
_cell.length_c   1.000
_cell.angle_alpha   90.00
_cell.angle_beta   90.00
_cell.angle_gamma   90.00
#
_symmetry.space_group_name_H-M   'P 1'
#
loop_
_entity.id
_entity.type
_entity.pdbx_description
1 polymer ?
#
loop_
_entity_poly.entity_id
_entity_poly.type
_entity_poly.pdbx_seq_one_letter_code
_entity_poly.pdbx_strand_id
1 'polypeptide(L)'
;MGSLSIGPSQLGKKADLHVAPDARIDWTVFDPFTTPAGSPWPRFLHYSGSDLGFLEWAQKRPIEEMTWAPVLPADTAADASESILHSLHIEMGQSGGHLSLRLPNTVFRLSVSGDLSRFSASGAIPSSLTLAPRTSRRKTDSPFRLPDLGELYGVTSLTLQNEPLGQPISLSCLDHFPNLDSLSLWGNFSDMELLASHARLTNLELRFMPDLEGLPSLETWPLLERFIAYNVEEAAGKSLKQQMKTRAKIRPWAGYVSVSQLRKPEWWAAEFGRPFSSWPKRLAKLANEAYSVAKASLAQASSLAEAEAAITAFTVRFNNLKGIETTEREDLGEAVWQLSQSEHLIDQPITEELAQRWFDEARDY
;
A
#
# COMPACT_ATOMS: atom_id res chain seq x y z
N MET A 1 -6.42 24.08 -0.79
CA MET A 1 -5.45 25.18 -0.99
C MET A 1 -4.36 25.03 0.05
N GLY A 2 -3.10 24.89 -0.37
CA GLY A 2 -1.97 24.68 0.55
C GLY A 2 -1.00 23.56 0.17
N SER A 3 -1.32 22.78 -0.87
CA SER A 3 -0.40 21.77 -1.41
C SER A 3 0.43 22.34 -2.56
N LEU A 4 1.67 21.89 -2.67
CA LEU A 4 2.56 22.13 -3.80
C LEU A 4 3.28 20.83 -4.15
N SER A 5 3.25 20.45 -5.43
CA SER A 5 3.97 19.31 -5.96
C SER A 5 5.12 19.74 -6.86
N ILE A 6 6.32 19.21 -6.61
CA ILE A 6 7.56 19.54 -7.31
C ILE A 6 8.22 18.23 -7.75
N GLY A 7 8.64 18.12 -8.99
CA GLY A 7 9.40 16.96 -9.43
C GLY A 7 9.72 16.97 -10.90
N PRO A 8 10.23 15.85 -11.44
CA PRO A 8 10.76 15.83 -12.78
C PRO A 8 9.65 15.84 -13.85
N SER A 9 10.02 16.19 -15.08
CA SER A 9 9.07 16.40 -16.18
C SER A 9 8.22 15.16 -16.50
N GLN A 10 8.72 13.97 -16.19
CA GLN A 10 8.02 12.69 -16.33
C GLN A 10 6.74 12.61 -15.47
N LEU A 11 6.64 13.40 -14.39
CA LEU A 11 5.42 13.46 -13.58
C LEU A 11 4.27 14.18 -14.30
N GLY A 12 4.56 14.97 -15.35
CA GLY A 12 3.56 15.72 -16.10
C GLY A 12 2.63 16.51 -15.18
N LYS A 13 1.32 16.38 -15.35
CA LYS A 13 0.31 17.10 -14.55
C LYS A 13 0.24 16.68 -13.07
N LYS A 14 1.02 15.68 -12.63
CA LYS A 14 1.13 15.31 -11.21
C LYS A 14 2.08 16.23 -10.43
N ALA A 15 2.86 17.06 -11.12
CA ALA A 15 3.69 18.10 -10.51
C ALA A 15 3.20 19.49 -10.94
N ASP A 16 3.15 20.42 -10.00
CA ASP A 16 2.85 21.84 -10.26
C ASP A 16 4.09 22.55 -10.81
N LEU A 17 5.28 22.16 -10.31
CA LEU A 17 6.56 22.70 -10.71
C LEU A 17 7.49 21.58 -11.20
N HIS A 18 8.14 21.83 -12.34
CA HIS A 18 9.05 20.89 -12.95
C HIS A 18 10.51 21.28 -12.71
N VAL A 19 11.28 20.35 -12.14
CA VAL A 19 12.72 20.50 -11.87
C VAL A 19 13.45 19.21 -12.25
N ALA A 20 14.73 19.27 -12.63
CA ALA A 20 15.49 18.04 -12.85
C ALA A 20 15.63 17.25 -11.53
N PRO A 21 15.73 15.90 -11.56
CA PRO A 21 15.84 15.09 -10.34
C PRO A 21 17.02 15.45 -9.43
N ASP A 22 18.11 15.95 -10.01
CA ASP A 22 19.36 16.36 -9.36
C ASP A 22 19.49 17.88 -9.19
N ALA A 23 18.47 18.64 -9.58
CA ALA A 23 18.50 20.09 -9.44
C ALA A 23 18.45 20.50 -7.96
N ARG A 24 19.37 21.39 -7.58
CA ARG A 24 19.28 22.10 -6.30
C ARG A 24 18.14 23.12 -6.34
N ILE A 25 17.32 23.14 -5.30
CA ILE A 25 16.19 24.05 -5.18
C ILE A 25 16.51 25.08 -4.11
N ASP A 26 16.30 26.36 -4.45
CA ASP A 26 16.25 27.41 -3.43
C ASP A 26 14.87 27.42 -2.77
N TRP A 27 14.73 26.69 -1.66
CA TRP A 27 13.47 26.57 -0.95
C TRP A 27 13.00 27.89 -0.31
N THR A 28 13.89 28.87 -0.12
CA THR A 28 13.53 30.18 0.45
C THR A 28 12.65 31.01 -0.48
N VAL A 29 12.57 30.64 -1.76
CA VAL A 29 11.61 31.23 -2.71
C VAL A 29 10.16 31.14 -2.20
N PHE A 30 9.87 30.17 -1.32
CA PHE A 30 8.55 29.98 -0.76
C PHE A 30 8.25 30.82 0.50
N ASP A 31 9.26 31.46 1.10
CA ASP A 31 9.13 32.22 2.35
C ASP A 31 8.11 33.38 2.29
N PRO A 32 7.99 34.14 1.19
CA PRO A 32 7.04 35.25 1.12
C PRO A 32 5.57 34.82 1.05
N PHE A 33 5.27 33.54 0.81
CA PHE A 33 3.91 33.09 0.55
C PHE A 33 3.20 32.61 1.81
N THR A 34 1.96 33.07 1.96
CA THR A 34 1.06 32.65 3.03
C THR A 34 -0.29 32.25 2.47
N THR A 35 -0.96 31.32 3.15
CA THR A 35 -2.38 31.04 2.91
C THR A 35 -3.26 32.26 3.24
N PRO A 36 -4.51 32.33 2.77
CA PRO A 36 -5.44 33.39 3.19
C PRO A 36 -5.68 33.48 4.70
N ALA A 37 -5.41 32.39 5.45
CA ALA A 37 -5.50 32.34 6.90
C ALA A 37 -4.20 32.78 7.62
N GLY A 38 -3.18 33.24 6.88
CA GLY A 38 -1.91 33.73 7.42
C GLY A 38 -0.87 32.65 7.74
N SER A 39 -1.19 31.37 7.59
CA SER A 39 -0.20 30.29 7.75
C SER A 39 0.81 30.28 6.60
N PRO A 40 2.07 29.85 6.82
CA PRO A 40 3.04 29.69 5.75
C PRO A 40 2.52 28.79 4.62
N TRP A 41 2.75 29.18 3.36
CA TRP A 41 2.46 28.37 2.18
C TRP A 41 3.76 27.97 1.46
N PRO A 42 3.91 26.73 0.95
CA PRO A 42 2.98 25.59 1.08
C PRO A 42 2.99 24.97 2.49
N ARG A 43 1.89 24.27 2.80
CA ARG A 43 1.68 23.49 4.04
C ARG A 43 1.94 22.00 3.82
N PHE A 44 1.49 21.49 2.68
CA PHE A 44 1.68 20.12 2.22
C PHE A 44 2.61 20.16 1.02
N LEU A 45 3.75 19.48 1.07
CA LEU A 45 4.68 19.40 -0.06
C LEU A 45 4.78 17.97 -0.55
N HIS A 46 4.79 17.81 -1.87
CA HIS A 46 5.15 16.57 -2.54
C HIS A 46 6.38 16.84 -3.38
N TYR A 47 7.50 16.20 -3.08
CA TYR A 47 8.75 16.39 -3.80
C TYR A 47 9.27 15.05 -4.33
N SER A 48 9.61 15.01 -5.62
CA SER A 48 10.38 13.91 -6.20
C SER A 48 11.71 14.42 -6.73
N GLY A 49 12.79 13.93 -6.15
CA GLY A 49 14.16 14.35 -6.49
C GLY A 49 15.15 14.08 -5.36
N SER A 50 16.38 14.53 -5.55
CA SER A 50 17.53 14.26 -4.67
C SER A 50 17.93 15.42 -3.76
N ASP A 51 17.32 16.60 -3.93
CA ASP A 51 17.67 17.78 -3.14
C ASP A 51 17.16 17.63 -1.70
N LEU A 52 18.09 17.80 -0.75
CA LEU A 52 17.81 17.68 0.69
C LEU A 52 17.57 19.05 1.35
N GLY A 53 17.61 20.15 0.60
CA GLY A 53 17.55 21.51 1.13
C GLY A 53 16.27 21.83 1.89
N PHE A 54 15.18 21.08 1.63
CA PHE A 54 13.93 21.24 2.36
C PHE A 54 14.09 20.88 3.86
N LEU A 55 15.04 20.00 4.21
CA LEU A 55 15.30 19.64 5.61
C LEU A 55 15.91 20.80 6.39
N GLU A 56 16.87 21.51 5.79
CA GLU A 56 17.44 22.73 6.37
C GLU A 56 16.41 23.86 6.42
N TRP A 57 15.64 24.02 5.35
CA TRP A 57 14.56 25.00 5.28
C TRP A 57 13.50 24.78 6.39
N ALA A 58 13.16 23.52 6.64
CA ALA A 58 12.21 23.12 7.69
C ALA A 58 12.68 23.43 9.11
N GLN A 59 13.96 23.75 9.35
CA GLN A 59 14.45 24.15 10.69
C GLN A 59 13.88 25.50 11.12
N LYS A 60 13.68 26.42 10.16
CA LYS A 60 13.21 27.79 10.44
C LYS A 60 11.73 27.95 10.15
N ARG A 61 11.16 27.03 9.37
CA ARG A 61 9.80 27.13 8.85
C ARG A 61 9.10 25.77 8.94
N PRO A 62 8.17 25.59 9.90
CA PRO A 62 7.46 24.33 10.06
C PRO A 62 6.74 23.88 8.78
N ILE A 63 6.83 22.58 8.49
CA ILE A 63 6.09 21.92 7.41
C ILE A 63 5.09 20.95 8.03
N GLU A 64 3.83 21.07 7.63
CA GLU A 64 2.77 20.22 8.16
C GLU A 64 2.86 18.80 7.60
N GLU A 65 3.11 18.67 6.30
CA GLU A 65 3.33 17.39 5.66
C GLU A 65 4.35 17.50 4.54
N MET A 66 5.35 16.61 4.58
CA MET A 66 6.31 16.42 3.51
C MET A 66 6.17 15.01 2.98
N THR A 67 5.79 14.86 1.71
CA THR A 67 5.92 13.61 0.95
C THR A 67 7.13 13.71 0.04
N TRP A 68 8.07 12.79 0.21
CA TRP A 68 9.32 12.77 -0.54
C TRP A 68 9.50 11.42 -1.25
N ALA A 69 9.59 11.47 -2.57
CA ALA A 69 9.98 10.35 -3.42
C ALA A 69 11.44 10.53 -3.85
N PRO A 70 12.41 10.06 -3.03
CA PRO A 70 13.83 10.32 -3.27
C PRO A 70 14.34 9.67 -4.56
N VAL A 71 15.07 10.42 -5.36
CA VAL A 71 15.82 9.91 -6.52
C VAL A 71 17.28 9.76 -6.14
N LEU A 72 17.70 8.55 -5.75
CA LEU A 72 19.02 8.29 -5.16
C LEU A 72 19.92 7.55 -6.15
N PRO A 73 20.87 8.22 -6.84
CA PRO A 73 21.82 7.54 -7.71
C PRO A 73 22.87 6.72 -6.93
N ALA A 74 23.08 7.02 -5.65
CA ALA A 74 23.97 6.33 -4.73
C ALA A 74 23.42 6.41 -3.30
N ASP A 75 24.01 5.64 -2.38
CA ASP A 75 23.65 5.68 -0.96
C ASP A 75 23.78 7.11 -0.43
N THR A 76 22.75 7.55 0.28
CA THR A 76 22.59 8.94 0.71
C THR A 76 22.27 8.99 2.19
N ALA A 77 23.05 9.79 2.92
CA ALA A 77 22.75 10.15 4.30
C ALA A 77 22.07 11.52 4.34
N ALA A 78 20.99 11.64 5.09
CA ALA A 78 20.26 12.88 5.32
C ALA A 78 20.05 13.11 6.82
N ASP A 79 20.12 14.37 7.24
CA ASP A 79 19.90 14.76 8.64
C ASP A 79 18.68 15.68 8.74
N ALA A 80 17.62 15.19 9.38
CA ALA A 80 16.40 15.92 9.65
C ALA A 80 16.24 16.26 11.14
N SER A 81 17.27 16.05 11.98
CA SER A 81 17.17 16.14 13.44
C SER A 81 16.67 17.49 13.95
N GLU A 82 17.03 18.57 13.28
CA GLU A 82 16.59 19.94 13.58
C GLU A 82 15.36 20.39 12.76
N SER A 83 14.88 19.56 11.82
CA SER A 83 13.76 19.90 10.94
C SER A 83 12.43 19.86 11.69
N ILE A 84 11.58 20.87 11.50
CA ILE A 84 10.25 20.93 12.12
C ILE A 84 9.21 20.38 11.14
N LEU A 85 9.04 19.06 11.16
CA LEU A 85 8.11 18.31 10.32
C LEU A 85 7.01 17.68 11.19
N HIS A 86 5.74 17.89 10.86
CA HIS A 86 4.65 17.23 11.59
C HIS A 86 4.35 15.82 11.05
N SER A 87 4.38 15.64 9.73
CA SER A 87 4.32 14.35 9.04
C SER A 87 5.43 14.28 7.97
N LEU A 88 6.16 13.17 7.94
CA LEU A 88 7.11 12.83 6.88
C LEU A 88 6.73 11.51 6.22
N HIS A 89 6.48 11.55 4.92
CA HIS A 89 6.17 10.40 4.08
C HIS A 89 7.31 10.19 3.09
N ILE A 90 7.88 9.00 3.06
CA ILE A 90 9.00 8.64 2.20
C ILE A 90 8.56 7.51 1.26
N GLU A 91 8.63 7.76 -0.03
CA GLU A 91 8.25 6.80 -1.08
C GLU A 91 9.51 6.22 -1.74
N MET A 92 9.97 5.08 -1.24
CA MET A 92 11.16 4.42 -1.77
C MET A 92 10.88 3.77 -3.12
N GLY A 93 11.57 4.26 -4.15
CA GLY A 93 11.50 3.68 -5.50
C GLY A 93 11.99 2.23 -5.56
N GLN A 94 11.86 1.58 -6.73
CA GLN A 94 12.31 0.20 -6.94
C GLN A 94 13.82 0.07 -7.12
N SER A 95 14.51 1.14 -7.52
CA SER A 95 15.93 1.14 -7.83
C SER A 95 16.63 2.41 -7.35
N GLY A 96 17.95 2.34 -7.21
CA GLY A 96 18.81 3.40 -6.69
C GLY A 96 19.49 3.03 -5.37
N GLY A 97 20.13 4.02 -4.73
CA GLY A 97 20.85 3.85 -3.47
C GLY A 97 19.97 3.74 -2.22
N HIS A 98 20.60 3.42 -1.11
CA HIS A 98 20.01 3.35 0.23
C HIS A 98 19.87 4.74 0.86
N LEU A 99 18.77 5.02 1.56
CA LEU A 99 18.56 6.23 2.35
C LEU A 99 18.80 5.95 3.83
N SER A 100 19.82 6.60 4.39
CA SER A 100 20.04 6.69 5.84
C SER A 100 19.56 8.03 6.36
N LEU A 101 18.45 8.04 7.10
CA LEU A 101 17.85 9.28 7.61
C LEU A 101 18.01 9.39 9.14
N ARG A 102 18.62 10.49 9.60
CA ARG A 102 18.52 10.89 10.99
C ARG A 102 17.22 11.66 11.21
N LEU A 103 16.35 11.15 12.08
CA LEU A 103 14.98 11.60 12.24
C LEU A 103 14.85 12.89 13.06
N PRO A 104 13.78 13.68 12.84
CA PRO A 104 13.48 14.88 13.62
C PRO A 104 13.40 14.64 15.12
N ASN A 105 14.00 15.54 15.91
CA ASN A 105 13.95 15.49 17.37
C ASN A 105 12.57 15.90 17.96
N THR A 106 11.73 16.54 17.15
CA THR A 106 10.37 16.95 17.53
C THR A 106 9.37 15.81 17.41
N VAL A 107 8.19 15.93 18.03
CA VAL A 107 7.10 14.95 17.84
C VAL A 107 6.59 15.01 16.39
N PHE A 108 6.69 13.88 15.68
CA PHE A 108 6.27 13.76 14.28
C PHE A 108 5.68 12.38 13.96
N ARG A 109 5.07 12.23 12.80
CA ARG A 109 4.63 10.95 12.23
C ARG A 109 5.52 10.56 11.05
N LEU A 110 5.87 9.27 10.96
CA LEU A 110 6.66 8.74 9.85
C LEU A 110 5.81 7.74 9.04
N SER A 111 5.83 7.88 7.72
CA SER A 111 5.30 6.89 6.79
C SER A 111 6.40 6.51 5.80
N VAL A 112 6.63 5.23 5.59
CA VAL A 112 7.59 4.73 4.59
C VAL A 112 6.89 3.71 3.70
N SER A 113 6.96 3.91 2.39
CA SER A 113 6.34 3.02 1.40
C SER A 113 7.35 2.60 0.33
N GLY A 114 7.02 1.54 -0.41
CA GLY A 114 7.85 1.05 -1.51
C GLY A 114 8.91 0.04 -1.06
N ASP A 115 10.12 0.13 -1.61
CA ASP A 115 11.21 -0.79 -1.24
C ASP A 115 11.83 -0.40 0.11
N LEU A 116 11.30 -0.96 1.18
CA LEU A 116 11.73 -0.66 2.55
C LEU A 116 13.16 -1.16 2.85
N SER A 117 13.70 -2.11 2.07
CA SER A 117 15.06 -2.62 2.30
C SER A 117 16.15 -1.56 2.08
N ARG A 118 15.78 -0.48 1.37
CA ARG A 118 16.63 0.65 1.03
C ARG A 118 16.49 1.83 1.99
N PHE A 119 15.85 1.64 3.14
CA PHE A 119 15.63 2.69 4.12
C PHE A 119 16.14 2.26 5.48
N SER A 120 16.89 3.13 6.14
CA SER A 120 17.25 2.99 7.56
C SER A 120 17.11 4.32 8.27
N ALA A 121 16.69 4.28 9.53
CA ALA A 121 16.51 5.46 10.35
C ALA A 121 17.30 5.38 11.67
N SER A 122 17.70 6.54 12.18
CA SER A 122 18.30 6.71 13.50
C SER A 122 17.80 8.00 14.15
N GLY A 123 17.97 8.15 15.47
CA GLY A 123 17.57 9.33 16.23
C GLY A 123 16.26 9.15 16.99
N ALA A 124 15.40 10.15 16.96
CA ALA A 124 14.17 10.11 17.75
C ALA A 124 13.13 9.14 17.17
N ILE A 125 12.38 8.49 18.06
CA ILE A 125 11.29 7.58 17.71
C ILE A 125 10.06 8.39 17.29
N PRO A 126 9.44 8.15 16.12
CA PRO A 126 8.22 8.85 15.72
C PRO A 126 7.03 8.50 16.62
N SER A 127 6.09 9.42 16.75
CA SER A 127 4.85 9.19 17.51
C SER A 127 3.96 8.11 16.91
N SER A 128 4.06 7.89 15.61
CA SER A 128 3.42 6.78 14.89
C SER A 128 4.22 6.44 13.65
N LEU A 129 4.25 5.14 13.31
CA LEU A 129 4.89 4.62 12.12
C LEU A 129 3.86 3.96 11.20
N THR A 130 3.88 4.32 9.93
CA THR A 130 3.15 3.63 8.87
C THR A 130 4.14 2.99 7.91
N LEU A 131 3.97 1.70 7.63
CA LEU A 131 4.79 0.94 6.67
C LEU A 131 3.89 0.38 5.57
N ALA A 132 4.25 0.64 4.33
CA ALA A 132 3.57 0.13 3.15
C ALA A 132 4.59 -0.48 2.17
N PRO A 133 5.15 -1.67 2.48
CA PRO A 133 6.14 -2.29 1.60
C PRO A 133 5.54 -2.57 0.22
N ARG A 134 6.38 -2.48 -0.80
CA ARG A 134 6.05 -3.01 -2.12
C ARG A 134 6.03 -4.53 -2.05
N THR A 135 4.83 -5.09 -2.13
CA THR A 135 4.58 -6.53 -2.22
C THR A 135 4.27 -6.90 -3.67
N SER A 136 4.39 -8.19 -3.99
CA SER A 136 3.91 -8.76 -5.24
C SER A 136 2.37 -8.70 -5.31
N ARG A 137 1.83 -8.69 -6.53
CA ARG A 137 0.39 -8.74 -6.78
C ARG A 137 -0.21 -10.12 -6.54
N ARG A 138 0.63 -11.15 -6.38
CA ARG A 138 0.20 -12.56 -6.28
C ARG A 138 0.07 -12.98 -4.82
N LYS A 139 -1.17 -13.24 -4.37
CA LYS A 139 -1.44 -13.75 -3.01
C LYS A 139 -0.78 -15.10 -2.66
N THR A 140 -0.37 -15.86 -3.67
CA THR A 140 0.26 -17.19 -3.51
C THR A 140 1.76 -17.11 -3.30
N ASP A 141 2.36 -15.93 -3.48
CA ASP A 141 3.78 -15.75 -3.22
C ASP A 141 4.06 -15.91 -1.73
N SER A 142 5.28 -16.36 -1.40
CA SER A 142 5.71 -16.51 -0.02
C SER A 142 5.53 -15.19 0.75
N PRO A 143 5.06 -15.20 2.01
CA PRO A 143 4.81 -13.98 2.75
C PRO A 143 6.03 -13.04 2.80
N PHE A 144 5.79 -11.77 2.52
CA PHE A 144 6.79 -10.71 2.57
C PHE A 144 7.24 -10.49 4.02
N ARG A 145 8.55 -10.50 4.26
CA ARG A 145 9.13 -10.19 5.58
C ARG A 145 9.67 -8.77 5.55
N LEU A 146 9.25 -7.95 6.52
CA LEU A 146 9.82 -6.62 6.68
C LEU A 146 11.34 -6.71 6.90
N PRO A 147 12.12 -5.76 6.34
CA PRO A 147 13.54 -5.66 6.64
C PRO A 147 13.77 -5.23 8.09
N ASP A 148 15.03 -5.23 8.54
CA ASP A 148 15.40 -4.64 9.82
C ASP A 148 15.11 -3.13 9.81
N LEU A 149 14.38 -2.66 10.83
CA LEU A 149 13.97 -1.27 10.97
C LEU A 149 14.73 -0.54 12.09
N GLY A 150 15.65 -1.23 12.78
CA GLY A 150 16.52 -0.65 13.80
C GLY A 150 15.75 0.07 14.90
N GLU A 151 16.07 1.35 15.12
CA GLU A 151 15.49 2.15 16.21
C GLU A 151 13.97 2.36 16.09
N LEU A 152 13.40 2.19 14.90
CA LEU A 152 11.95 2.30 14.67
C LEU A 152 11.14 1.24 15.40
N TYR A 153 11.76 0.14 15.83
CA TYR A 153 11.12 -0.85 16.68
C TYR A 153 10.62 -0.29 18.03
N GLY A 154 11.13 0.87 18.44
CA GLY A 154 10.73 1.54 19.67
C GLY A 154 9.33 2.18 19.67
N VAL A 155 8.63 2.23 18.53
CA VAL A 155 7.30 2.89 18.43
C VAL A 155 6.21 2.21 19.25
N THR A 156 5.22 2.98 19.66
CA THR A 156 4.02 2.48 20.35
C THR A 156 2.81 2.31 19.43
N SER A 157 2.81 2.99 18.28
CA SER A 157 1.73 2.97 17.29
C SER A 157 2.26 2.60 15.90
N LEU A 158 1.80 1.47 15.38
CA LEU A 158 2.19 0.92 14.08
C LEU A 158 0.97 0.74 13.18
N THR A 159 1.10 1.17 11.92
CA THR A 159 0.20 0.80 10.83
C THR A 159 0.96 0.02 9.77
N LEU A 160 0.50 -1.19 9.44
CA LEU A 160 0.98 -1.94 8.29
C LEU A 160 -0.07 -1.88 7.19
N GLN A 161 0.33 -1.47 5.99
CA GLN A 161 -0.53 -1.38 4.82
C GLN A 161 -0.06 -2.30 3.71
N ASN A 162 -1.03 -3.00 3.12
CA ASN A 162 -0.84 -3.91 2.01
C ASN A 162 -2.09 -3.89 1.12
N GLU A 163 -1.96 -4.46 -0.08
CA GLU A 163 -3.11 -4.74 -0.93
C GLU A 163 -3.91 -5.95 -0.39
N PRO A 164 -5.26 -5.93 -0.42
CA PRO A 164 -6.07 -7.02 0.14
C PRO A 164 -5.80 -8.38 -0.49
N LEU A 165 -5.59 -8.47 -1.80
CA LEU A 165 -5.34 -9.74 -2.51
C LEU A 165 -3.92 -9.84 -3.09
N GLY A 166 -3.00 -8.99 -2.62
CA GLY A 166 -1.57 -9.09 -2.94
C GLY A 166 -0.86 -10.16 -2.09
N GLN A 167 0.45 -10.30 -2.30
CA GLN A 167 1.34 -11.11 -1.47
C GLN A 167 1.17 -10.72 0.01
N PRO A 168 0.92 -11.67 0.92
CA PRO A 168 0.71 -11.37 2.33
C PRO A 168 1.99 -10.81 2.98
N ILE A 169 1.83 -9.92 3.96
CA ILE A 169 2.94 -9.52 4.85
C ILE A 169 2.95 -10.46 6.06
N SER A 170 4.10 -11.04 6.39
CA SER A 170 4.28 -11.84 7.60
C SER A 170 4.30 -10.96 8.85
N LEU A 171 3.48 -11.31 9.84
CA LEU A 171 3.44 -10.64 11.13
C LEU A 171 4.56 -11.09 12.10
N SER A 172 5.46 -11.96 11.66
CA SER A 172 6.67 -12.34 12.44
C SER A 172 7.57 -11.16 12.81
N CYS A 173 7.44 -10.03 12.10
CA CYS A 173 8.14 -8.79 12.43
C CYS A 173 7.71 -8.17 13.77
N LEU A 174 6.50 -8.49 14.27
CA LEU A 174 5.91 -7.82 15.43
C LEU A 174 6.64 -8.12 16.74
N ASP A 175 7.35 -9.24 16.85
CA ASP A 175 8.15 -9.58 18.03
C ASP A 175 9.27 -8.55 18.31
N HIS A 176 9.69 -7.82 17.27
CA HIS A 176 10.67 -6.75 17.41
C HIS A 176 10.07 -5.45 17.95
N PHE A 177 8.75 -5.31 18.11
CA PHE A 177 8.10 -4.09 18.60
C PHE A 177 7.63 -4.22 20.07
N PRO A 178 8.51 -4.12 21.08
CA PRO A 178 8.19 -4.42 22.48
C PRO A 178 7.24 -3.42 23.15
N ASN A 179 7.09 -2.23 22.55
CA ASN A 179 6.34 -1.11 23.12
C ASN A 179 4.97 -0.91 22.48
N LEU A 180 4.58 -1.78 21.54
CA LEU A 180 3.36 -1.61 20.76
C LEU A 180 2.10 -1.67 21.65
N ASP A 181 1.32 -0.60 21.63
CA ASP A 181 0.00 -0.51 22.27
C ASP A 181 -1.14 -0.23 21.28
N SER A 182 -0.80 0.19 20.06
CA SER A 182 -1.75 0.49 18.99
C SER A 182 -1.28 -0.11 17.67
N LEU A 183 -2.10 -1.01 17.11
CA LEU A 183 -1.81 -1.67 15.83
C LEU A 183 -2.95 -1.47 14.84
N SER A 184 -2.62 -1.12 13.60
CA SER A 184 -3.55 -1.06 12.47
C SER A 184 -3.03 -1.93 11.32
N LEU A 185 -3.83 -2.89 10.88
CA LEU A 185 -3.52 -3.81 9.79
C LEU A 185 -4.47 -3.54 8.63
N TRP A 186 -3.93 -3.24 7.44
CA TRP A 186 -4.69 -2.96 6.23
C TRP A 186 -4.27 -3.92 5.11
N GLY A 187 -5.18 -4.74 4.60
CA GLY A 187 -4.90 -5.66 3.48
C GLY A 187 -4.59 -7.10 3.90
N ASN A 188 -3.64 -7.75 3.22
CA ASN A 188 -3.34 -9.18 3.39
C ASN A 188 -2.14 -9.46 4.32
N PHE A 189 -2.30 -10.40 5.25
CA PHE A 189 -1.28 -10.77 6.25
C PHE A 189 -1.25 -12.27 6.52
N SER A 190 -0.10 -12.78 6.96
CA SER A 190 0.06 -14.13 7.49
C SER A 190 0.50 -14.12 8.95
N ASP A 191 0.46 -15.28 9.60
CA ASP A 191 0.94 -15.47 10.98
C ASP A 191 0.13 -14.65 12.01
N MET A 192 -1.19 -14.56 11.80
CA MET A 192 -2.12 -13.79 12.63
C MET A 192 -2.10 -14.22 14.10
N GLU A 193 -1.81 -15.49 14.37
CA GLU A 193 -1.68 -16.06 15.70
C GLU A 193 -0.60 -15.37 16.54
N LEU A 194 0.42 -14.78 15.90
CA LEU A 194 1.52 -14.08 16.58
C LEU A 194 1.05 -12.82 17.32
N LEU A 195 -0.10 -12.25 16.92
CA LEU A 195 -0.71 -11.12 17.61
C LEU A 195 -1.05 -11.44 19.07
N ALA A 196 -1.16 -12.72 19.45
CA ALA A 196 -1.42 -13.13 20.82
C ALA A 196 -0.30 -12.74 21.79
N SER A 197 0.93 -12.54 21.30
CA SER A 197 2.09 -12.14 22.11
C SER A 197 2.02 -10.66 22.57
N HIS A 198 1.23 -9.82 21.89
CA HIS A 198 1.12 -8.38 22.16
C HIS A 198 0.04 -8.06 23.20
N ALA A 199 0.16 -8.62 24.41
CA ALA A 199 -0.82 -8.44 25.49
C ALA A 199 -1.06 -6.97 25.92
N ARG A 200 -0.17 -6.05 25.51
CA ARG A 200 -0.24 -4.61 25.80
C ARG A 200 -1.17 -3.82 24.87
N LEU A 201 -1.68 -4.43 23.80
CA LEU A 201 -2.54 -3.74 22.83
C LEU A 201 -3.77 -3.13 23.53
N THR A 202 -3.91 -1.82 23.38
CA THR A 202 -5.06 -1.02 23.79
C THR A 202 -5.94 -0.63 22.60
N ASN A 203 -5.36 -0.60 21.40
CA ASN A 203 -6.03 -0.33 20.14
C ASN A 203 -5.65 -1.37 19.07
N LEU A 204 -6.65 -1.95 18.41
CA LEU A 204 -6.47 -2.84 17.25
C LEU A 204 -7.46 -2.45 16.14
N GLU A 205 -6.93 -2.18 14.95
CA GLU A 205 -7.74 -1.91 13.77
C GLU A 205 -7.42 -2.92 12.66
N LEU A 206 -8.44 -3.60 12.14
CA LEU A 206 -8.39 -4.55 11.03
C LEU A 206 -9.18 -3.97 9.87
N ARG A 207 -8.51 -3.72 8.74
CA ARG A 207 -9.11 -3.01 7.61
C ARG A 207 -8.81 -3.73 6.31
N PHE A 208 -9.83 -3.87 5.48
CA PHE A 208 -9.68 -4.49 4.16
C PHE A 208 -9.01 -5.88 4.18
N MET A 209 -9.35 -6.71 5.17
CA MET A 209 -8.72 -8.02 5.40
C MET A 209 -9.60 -9.15 4.83
N PRO A 210 -9.23 -9.76 3.69
CA PRO A 210 -10.03 -10.83 3.10
C PRO A 210 -9.88 -12.17 3.80
N ASP A 211 -8.84 -12.31 4.61
CA ASP A 211 -8.55 -13.48 5.42
C ASP A 211 -8.20 -13.02 6.84
N LEU A 212 -8.75 -13.72 7.82
CA LEU A 212 -8.53 -13.53 9.25
C LEU A 212 -8.29 -14.89 9.95
N GLU A 213 -7.94 -15.93 9.19
CA GLU A 213 -7.52 -17.21 9.75
C GLU A 213 -6.37 -17.00 10.75
N GLY A 214 -6.41 -17.74 11.87
CA GLY A 214 -5.43 -17.61 12.94
C GLY A 214 -5.60 -16.39 13.85
N LEU A 215 -6.50 -15.45 13.55
CA LEU A 215 -6.72 -14.27 14.41
C LEU A 215 -7.11 -14.70 15.85
N PRO A 216 -6.37 -14.26 16.89
CA PRO A 216 -6.70 -14.56 18.28
C PRO A 216 -8.06 -13.99 18.71
N SER A 217 -8.65 -14.60 19.74
CA SER A 217 -9.86 -14.04 20.36
C SER A 217 -9.56 -12.67 20.97
N LEU A 218 -10.54 -11.75 20.95
CA LEU A 218 -10.45 -10.43 21.58
C LEU A 218 -10.11 -10.50 23.08
N GLU A 219 -10.41 -11.61 23.76
CA GLU A 219 -10.07 -11.81 25.18
C GLU A 219 -8.55 -11.96 25.41
N THR A 220 -7.79 -12.28 24.36
CA THR A 220 -6.32 -12.38 24.40
C THR A 220 -5.66 -11.05 24.79
N TRP A 221 -6.31 -9.92 24.49
CA TRP A 221 -5.79 -8.59 24.77
C TRP A 221 -6.58 -7.95 25.92
N PRO A 222 -6.17 -8.19 27.18
CA PRO A 222 -6.92 -7.73 28.34
C PRO A 222 -6.93 -6.20 28.48
N LEU A 223 -6.04 -5.47 27.80
CA LEU A 223 -6.00 -4.00 27.81
C LEU A 223 -6.70 -3.36 26.61
N LEU A 224 -7.26 -4.15 25.69
CA LEU A 224 -7.87 -3.64 24.47
C LEU A 224 -9.12 -2.83 24.81
N GLU A 225 -9.14 -1.54 24.50
CA GLU A 225 -10.26 -0.63 24.76
C GLU A 225 -10.83 0.02 23.49
N ARG A 226 -10.08 -0.01 22.39
CA ARG A 226 -10.52 0.46 21.07
C ARG A 226 -10.32 -0.67 20.06
N PHE A 227 -11.35 -0.92 19.24
CA PHE A 227 -11.31 -2.01 18.27
C PHE A 227 -12.13 -1.68 17.02
N ILE A 228 -11.52 -1.75 15.85
CA ILE A 228 -12.22 -1.53 14.58
C ILE A 228 -11.98 -2.72 13.67
N ALA A 229 -13.04 -3.30 13.12
CA ALA A 229 -12.96 -4.19 11.97
C ALA A 229 -13.85 -3.64 10.85
N TYR A 230 -13.25 -3.28 9.71
CA TYR A 230 -13.94 -2.65 8.60
C TYR A 230 -13.54 -3.28 7.27
N ASN A 231 -14.52 -3.71 6.46
CA ASN A 231 -14.25 -4.52 5.26
C ASN A 231 -13.40 -5.74 5.63
N VAL A 232 -14.00 -6.69 6.33
CA VAL A 232 -13.34 -7.94 6.75
C VAL A 232 -14.13 -9.15 6.29
N GLU A 233 -13.47 -10.30 6.23
CA GLU A 233 -14.10 -11.60 5.98
C GLU A 233 -15.36 -11.82 6.85
N GLU A 234 -16.41 -12.39 6.26
CA GLU A 234 -17.74 -12.43 6.83
C GLU A 234 -17.85 -13.31 8.09
N ALA A 235 -17.30 -14.51 8.08
CA ALA A 235 -17.40 -15.48 9.16
C ALA A 235 -16.63 -15.01 10.41
N ALA A 236 -15.36 -14.64 10.26
CA ALA A 236 -14.53 -14.05 11.29
C ALA A 236 -15.13 -12.73 11.79
N GLY A 237 -15.63 -11.87 10.90
CA GLY A 237 -16.31 -10.64 11.28
C GLY A 237 -17.59 -10.87 12.10
N LYS A 238 -18.38 -11.91 11.81
CA LYS A 238 -19.52 -12.33 12.65
C LYS A 238 -19.04 -12.81 14.02
N SER A 239 -17.96 -13.58 14.08
CA SER A 239 -17.34 -14.02 15.34
C SER A 239 -16.87 -12.82 16.18
N LEU A 240 -16.15 -11.87 15.58
CA LEU A 240 -15.69 -10.64 16.25
C LEU A 240 -16.84 -9.82 16.82
N LYS A 241 -17.95 -9.66 16.08
CA LYS A 241 -19.17 -9.02 16.60
C LYS A 241 -19.70 -9.71 17.85
N GLN A 242 -19.69 -11.04 17.86
CA GLN A 242 -20.17 -11.80 19.01
C GLN A 242 -19.21 -11.63 20.21
N GLN A 243 -17.91 -11.74 19.99
CA GLN A 243 -16.89 -11.53 21.03
C GLN A 243 -16.98 -10.13 21.65
N MET A 244 -17.15 -9.08 20.83
CA MET A 244 -17.36 -7.72 21.31
C MET A 244 -18.59 -7.58 22.21
N LYS A 245 -19.72 -8.19 21.81
CA LYS A 245 -20.97 -8.17 22.59
C LYS A 245 -20.82 -8.96 23.89
N THR A 246 -20.16 -10.10 23.87
CA THR A 246 -19.89 -10.90 25.07
C THR A 246 -19.02 -10.13 26.05
N ARG A 247 -17.88 -9.60 25.60
CA ARG A 247 -16.99 -8.77 26.44
C ARG A 247 -17.75 -7.59 27.03
N ALA A 248 -18.56 -6.88 26.24
CA ALA A 248 -19.30 -5.69 26.71
C ALA A 248 -20.26 -5.97 27.88
N LYS A 249 -20.71 -7.22 28.08
CA LYS A 249 -21.53 -7.61 29.24
C LYS A 249 -20.71 -7.72 30.54
N ILE A 250 -19.41 -7.99 30.41
CA ILE A 250 -18.48 -8.20 31.53
C ILE A 250 -17.71 -6.91 31.81
N ARG A 251 -17.23 -6.25 30.76
CA ARG A 251 -16.47 -5.01 30.78
C ARG A 251 -16.89 -4.10 29.63
N PRO A 252 -17.46 -2.91 29.90
CA PRO A 252 -17.72 -1.91 28.87
C PRO A 252 -16.44 -1.53 28.13
N TRP A 253 -16.59 -1.06 26.89
CA TRP A 253 -15.48 -0.50 26.12
C TRP A 253 -15.26 0.95 26.51
N ALA A 254 -14.03 1.33 26.83
CA ALA A 254 -13.70 2.74 27.10
C ALA A 254 -13.49 3.55 25.81
N GLY A 255 -13.10 2.89 24.71
CA GLY A 255 -12.88 3.50 23.41
C GLY A 255 -13.97 3.18 22.38
N TYR A 256 -13.79 3.72 21.18
CA TYR A 256 -14.67 3.43 20.05
C TYR A 256 -14.50 1.99 19.59
N VAL A 257 -15.63 1.31 19.38
CA VAL A 257 -15.63 -0.04 18.84
C VAL A 257 -16.63 -0.24 17.71
N SER A 258 -16.20 -0.92 16.64
CA SER A 258 -17.09 -1.28 15.54
C SER A 258 -16.62 -2.49 14.75
N VAL A 259 -17.58 -3.28 14.26
CA VAL A 259 -17.35 -4.28 13.21
C VAL A 259 -18.38 -4.04 12.12
N SER A 260 -17.95 -3.70 10.92
CA SER A 260 -18.84 -3.30 9.83
C SER A 260 -18.30 -3.70 8.46
N GLN A 261 -19.20 -3.73 7.47
CA GLN A 261 -18.92 -4.17 6.10
C GLN A 261 -18.30 -5.57 6.04
N LEU A 262 -19.09 -6.58 6.38
CA LEU A 262 -18.67 -7.97 6.30
C LEU A 262 -18.73 -8.45 4.85
N ARG A 263 -17.65 -9.04 4.35
CA ARG A 263 -17.48 -9.36 2.92
C ARG A 263 -17.28 -10.85 2.71
N LYS A 264 -17.97 -11.38 1.72
CA LYS A 264 -17.78 -12.76 1.26
C LYS A 264 -16.58 -12.85 0.29
N PRO A 265 -15.96 -14.02 0.12
CA PRO A 265 -14.85 -14.23 -0.81
C PRO A 265 -15.12 -13.72 -2.24
N GLU A 266 -16.36 -13.87 -2.74
CA GLU A 266 -16.70 -13.45 -4.10
C GLU A 266 -16.64 -11.93 -4.28
N TRP A 267 -16.95 -11.17 -3.22
CA TRP A 267 -16.84 -9.71 -3.24
C TRP A 267 -15.38 -9.28 -3.34
N TRP A 268 -14.47 -9.92 -2.59
CA TRP A 268 -13.04 -9.65 -2.66
C TRP A 268 -12.49 -9.94 -4.05
N ALA A 269 -12.84 -11.09 -4.63
CA ALA A 269 -12.41 -11.46 -5.96
C ALA A 269 -12.92 -10.48 -7.04
N ALA A 270 -14.14 -9.94 -6.88
CA ALA A 270 -14.69 -8.97 -7.80
C ALA A 270 -14.06 -7.57 -7.66
N GLU A 271 -13.83 -7.12 -6.41
CA GLU A 271 -13.36 -5.76 -6.12
C GLU A 271 -11.84 -5.61 -6.25
N PHE A 272 -11.10 -6.59 -5.74
CA PHE A 272 -9.63 -6.55 -5.65
C PHE A 272 -8.94 -7.67 -6.42
N GLY A 273 -9.68 -8.70 -6.87
CA GLY A 273 -9.08 -9.87 -7.51
C GLY A 273 -8.69 -9.66 -8.97
N ARG A 274 -9.02 -8.50 -9.54
CA ARG A 274 -8.72 -8.13 -10.93
C ARG A 274 -7.84 -6.88 -10.95
N PRO A 275 -6.89 -6.76 -11.87
CA PRO A 275 -5.88 -5.70 -11.86
C PRO A 275 -6.39 -4.33 -12.36
N PHE A 276 -7.71 -4.09 -12.34
CA PHE A 276 -8.32 -2.89 -12.91
C PHE A 276 -8.85 -1.92 -11.85
N SER A 277 -8.60 -2.18 -10.56
CA SER A 277 -9.15 -1.39 -9.45
C SER A 277 -8.62 0.06 -9.43
N SER A 278 -7.40 0.28 -9.93
CA SER A 278 -6.75 1.59 -10.05
C SER A 278 -7.15 2.37 -11.31
N TRP A 279 -7.84 1.73 -12.26
CA TRP A 279 -8.17 2.34 -13.55
C TRP A 279 -9.26 3.40 -13.42
N PRO A 280 -9.32 4.38 -14.34
CA PRO A 280 -10.47 5.27 -14.46
C PRO A 280 -11.76 4.46 -14.60
N LYS A 281 -12.79 4.78 -13.81
CA LYS A 281 -14.05 4.01 -13.68
C LYS A 281 -14.65 3.52 -15.01
N ARG A 282 -14.60 4.34 -16.05
CA ARG A 282 -15.10 3.99 -17.40
C ARG A 282 -14.25 2.88 -18.04
N LEU A 283 -12.93 2.99 -17.98
CA LEU A 283 -12.00 1.99 -18.52
C LEU A 283 -12.02 0.73 -17.66
N ALA A 284 -12.01 0.86 -16.33
CA ALA A 284 -12.14 -0.25 -15.40
C ALA A 284 -13.39 -1.09 -15.70
N LYS A 285 -14.54 -0.46 -15.99
CA LYS A 285 -15.77 -1.16 -16.37
C LYS A 285 -15.59 -1.97 -17.65
N LEU A 286 -15.03 -1.37 -18.71
CA LEU A 286 -14.78 -2.04 -19.99
C LEU A 286 -13.81 -3.23 -19.82
N ALA A 287 -12.76 -3.04 -19.03
CA ALA A 287 -11.78 -4.08 -18.75
C ALA A 287 -12.39 -5.25 -17.97
N ASN A 288 -13.19 -4.96 -16.95
CA ASN A 288 -13.92 -5.95 -16.18
C ASN A 288 -14.93 -6.75 -17.02
N GLU A 289 -15.63 -6.10 -17.94
CA GLU A 289 -16.54 -6.78 -18.88
C GLU A 289 -15.77 -7.69 -19.84
N ALA A 290 -14.67 -7.20 -20.41
CA ALA A 290 -13.81 -7.99 -21.30
C ALA A 290 -13.24 -9.23 -20.58
N TYR A 291 -12.75 -9.04 -19.36
CA TYR A 291 -12.23 -10.13 -18.53
C TYR A 291 -13.30 -11.18 -18.22
N SER A 292 -14.52 -10.75 -17.85
CA SER A 292 -15.62 -11.68 -17.57
C SER A 292 -16.00 -12.50 -18.81
N VAL A 293 -16.01 -11.88 -20.00
CA VAL A 293 -16.27 -12.60 -21.26
C VAL A 293 -15.17 -13.63 -21.54
N ALA A 294 -13.90 -13.23 -21.43
CA ALA A 294 -12.77 -14.12 -21.66
C ALA A 294 -12.77 -15.31 -20.68
N LYS A 295 -13.02 -15.04 -19.38
CA LYS A 295 -13.12 -16.09 -18.36
C LYS A 295 -14.25 -17.07 -18.66
N ALA A 296 -15.42 -16.59 -19.10
CA ALA A 296 -16.54 -17.45 -19.46
C ALA A 296 -16.23 -18.31 -20.70
N SER A 297 -15.54 -17.75 -21.69
CA SER A 297 -15.07 -18.51 -22.87
C SER A 297 -14.04 -19.57 -22.49
N LEU A 298 -13.09 -19.26 -21.60
CA LEU A 298 -12.08 -20.21 -21.12
C LEU A 298 -12.70 -21.37 -20.32
N ALA A 299 -13.72 -21.11 -19.52
CA ALA A 299 -14.42 -22.15 -18.77
C ALA A 299 -15.09 -23.22 -19.67
N GLN A 300 -15.33 -22.90 -20.94
CA GLN A 300 -15.88 -23.83 -21.93
C GLN A 300 -14.81 -24.33 -22.93
N ALA A 301 -13.58 -23.82 -22.86
CA ALA A 301 -12.52 -24.19 -23.78
C ALA A 301 -12.09 -25.64 -23.54
N SER A 302 -12.16 -26.44 -24.59
CA SER A 302 -11.79 -27.85 -24.64
C SER A 302 -10.51 -28.11 -25.44
N SER A 303 -9.96 -27.06 -26.06
CA SER A 303 -8.69 -27.10 -26.79
C SER A 303 -7.85 -25.85 -26.57
N LEU A 304 -6.53 -25.95 -26.81
CA LEU A 304 -5.63 -24.80 -26.74
C LEU A 304 -6.01 -23.70 -27.75
N ALA A 305 -6.55 -24.06 -28.92
CA ALA A 305 -6.98 -23.09 -29.92
C ALA A 305 -8.17 -22.24 -29.44
N GLU A 306 -9.12 -22.83 -28.72
CA GLU A 306 -10.24 -22.11 -28.11
C GLU A 306 -9.78 -21.19 -26.98
N ALA A 307 -8.81 -21.64 -26.17
CA ALA A 307 -8.18 -20.82 -25.15
C ALA A 307 -7.39 -19.63 -25.74
N GLU A 308 -6.58 -19.88 -26.77
CA GLU A 308 -5.87 -18.85 -27.52
C GLU A 308 -6.83 -17.81 -28.10
N ALA A 309 -7.94 -18.25 -28.69
CA ALA A 309 -8.97 -17.36 -29.22
C ALA A 309 -9.59 -16.48 -28.14
N ALA A 310 -9.85 -17.01 -26.94
CA ALA A 310 -10.38 -16.25 -25.81
C ALA A 310 -9.40 -15.17 -25.32
N ILE A 311 -8.11 -15.51 -25.16
CA ILE A 311 -7.06 -14.57 -24.74
C ILE A 311 -6.79 -13.52 -25.82
N THR A 312 -6.77 -13.92 -27.09
CA THR A 312 -6.62 -13.01 -28.24
C THR A 312 -7.77 -12.02 -28.31
N ALA A 313 -9.01 -12.49 -28.18
CA ALA A 313 -10.20 -11.63 -28.19
C ALA A 313 -10.23 -10.64 -27.02
N PHE A 314 -9.76 -11.05 -25.84
CA PHE A 314 -9.53 -10.14 -24.72
C PHE A 314 -8.53 -9.05 -25.09
N THR A 315 -7.36 -9.44 -25.59
CA THR A 315 -6.23 -8.55 -25.90
C THR A 315 -6.57 -7.50 -26.94
N VAL A 316 -7.09 -7.94 -28.10
CA VAL A 316 -7.40 -7.06 -29.25
C VAL A 316 -8.44 -5.99 -28.90
N ARG A 317 -9.25 -6.20 -27.87
CA ARG A 317 -10.22 -5.20 -27.41
C ARG A 317 -9.57 -3.92 -26.88
N PHE A 318 -8.30 -3.99 -26.46
CA PHE A 318 -7.57 -2.84 -25.88
C PHE A 318 -6.64 -2.13 -26.87
N ASN A 319 -6.32 -2.76 -28.00
CA ASN A 319 -5.45 -2.23 -29.05
C ASN A 319 -5.79 -0.79 -29.49
N ASN A 320 -7.09 -0.50 -29.62
CA ASN A 320 -7.57 0.82 -30.06
C ASN A 320 -8.14 1.70 -28.94
N LEU A 321 -8.01 1.28 -27.67
CA LEU A 321 -8.51 2.05 -26.54
C LEU A 321 -7.56 3.18 -26.17
N LYS A 322 -8.08 4.41 -26.16
CA LYS A 322 -7.35 5.59 -25.68
C LYS A 322 -7.25 5.58 -24.16
N GLY A 323 -6.13 6.08 -23.63
CA GLY A 323 -5.87 6.15 -22.19
C GLY A 323 -5.39 4.84 -21.57
N ILE A 324 -4.78 3.97 -22.38
CA ILE A 324 -4.06 2.77 -21.95
C ILE A 324 -2.56 3.10 -22.01
N GLU A 325 -1.98 3.48 -20.88
CA GLU A 325 -0.56 3.82 -20.74
C GLU A 325 0.23 2.62 -20.19
N THR A 326 1.50 2.82 -19.81
CA THR A 326 2.38 1.72 -19.34
C THR A 326 1.77 0.89 -18.21
N THR A 327 1.19 1.53 -17.20
CA THR A 327 0.61 0.82 -16.05
C THR A 327 -0.63 0.01 -16.44
N GLU A 328 -1.53 0.55 -17.25
CA GLU A 328 -2.68 -0.21 -17.74
C GLU A 328 -2.24 -1.40 -18.61
N ARG A 329 -1.16 -1.27 -19.37
CA ARG A 329 -0.62 -2.37 -20.19
C ARG A 329 -0.04 -3.50 -19.33
N GLU A 330 0.64 -3.16 -18.24
CA GLU A 330 1.12 -4.13 -17.24
C GLU A 330 -0.08 -4.83 -16.56
N ASP A 331 -1.13 -4.09 -16.23
CA ASP A 331 -2.36 -4.64 -15.65
C ASP A 331 -3.08 -5.60 -16.61
N LEU A 332 -3.04 -5.35 -17.92
CA LEU A 332 -3.57 -6.27 -18.92
C LEU A 332 -2.76 -7.57 -19.01
N GLY A 333 -1.43 -7.50 -18.91
CA GLY A 333 -0.57 -8.69 -18.82
C GLY A 333 -0.89 -9.52 -17.58
N GLU A 334 -1.03 -8.86 -16.42
CA GLU A 334 -1.47 -9.53 -15.17
C GLU A 334 -2.86 -10.17 -15.34
N ALA A 335 -3.79 -9.51 -16.03
CA ALA A 335 -5.11 -10.09 -16.30
C ALA A 335 -5.02 -11.34 -17.19
N VAL A 336 -4.13 -11.37 -18.18
CA VAL A 336 -3.89 -12.57 -19.00
C VAL A 336 -3.32 -13.71 -18.18
N TRP A 337 -2.36 -13.41 -17.30
CA TRP A 337 -1.88 -14.41 -16.35
C TRP A 337 -3.03 -14.98 -15.51
N GLN A 338 -3.89 -14.14 -14.93
CA GLN A 338 -5.06 -14.61 -14.16
C GLN A 338 -6.03 -15.45 -14.99
N LEU A 339 -6.24 -15.11 -16.27
CA LEU A 339 -7.06 -15.88 -17.19
C LEU A 339 -6.45 -17.26 -17.46
N SER A 340 -5.12 -17.37 -17.60
CA SER A 340 -4.44 -18.66 -17.79
C SER A 340 -4.64 -19.62 -16.60
N GLN A 341 -4.85 -19.08 -15.40
CA GLN A 341 -5.09 -19.84 -14.17
C GLN A 341 -6.58 -20.18 -13.95
N SER A 342 -7.47 -19.78 -14.86
CA SER A 342 -8.91 -20.02 -14.73
C SER A 342 -9.29 -21.47 -15.11
N GLU A 343 -10.42 -21.94 -14.57
CA GLU A 343 -10.98 -23.25 -14.92
C GLU A 343 -11.19 -23.37 -16.44
N HIS A 344 -10.89 -24.55 -16.98
CA HIS A 344 -11.04 -24.91 -18.39
C HIS A 344 -11.21 -26.43 -18.54
N LEU A 345 -11.70 -26.90 -19.69
CA LEU A 345 -11.92 -28.33 -20.00
C LEU A 345 -10.72 -28.98 -20.72
N ILE A 346 -9.61 -28.26 -20.83
CA ILE A 346 -8.37 -28.75 -21.46
C ILE A 346 -7.65 -29.70 -20.49
N ASP A 347 -7.23 -30.86 -20.97
CA ASP A 347 -6.51 -31.89 -20.19
C ASP A 347 -5.08 -31.51 -19.78
N GLN A 348 -4.64 -30.29 -20.11
CA GLN A 348 -3.32 -29.76 -19.79
C GLN A 348 -3.44 -28.29 -19.35
N PRO A 349 -2.54 -27.81 -18.47
CA PRO A 349 -2.55 -26.42 -18.03
C PRO A 349 -2.19 -25.47 -19.19
N ILE A 350 -2.80 -24.30 -19.18
CA ILE A 350 -2.34 -23.15 -19.96
C ILE A 350 -1.20 -22.50 -19.16
N THR A 351 0.05 -22.66 -19.60
CA THR A 351 1.19 -22.08 -18.88
C THR A 351 1.22 -20.56 -19.01
N GLU A 352 1.87 -19.88 -18.05
CA GLU A 352 2.08 -18.43 -18.08
C GLU A 352 2.79 -18.01 -19.37
N GLU A 353 3.84 -18.74 -19.78
CA GLU A 353 4.60 -18.43 -21.00
C GLU A 353 3.73 -18.55 -22.26
N LEU A 354 2.83 -19.54 -22.29
CA LEU A 354 1.96 -19.76 -23.44
C LEU A 354 0.90 -18.65 -23.54
N ALA A 355 0.24 -18.34 -22.42
CA ALA A 355 -0.76 -17.28 -22.37
C ALA A 355 -0.14 -15.91 -22.70
N GLN A 356 1.06 -15.65 -22.16
CA GLN A 356 1.77 -14.39 -22.42
C GLN A 356 2.23 -14.28 -23.87
N ARG A 357 2.65 -15.38 -24.49
CA ARG A 357 2.98 -15.40 -25.92
C ARG A 357 1.76 -15.03 -26.78
N TRP A 358 0.59 -15.61 -26.50
CA TRP A 358 -0.64 -15.26 -27.22
C TRP A 358 -1.05 -13.79 -27.03
N PHE A 359 -0.88 -13.25 -25.82
CA PHE A 359 -1.09 -11.83 -25.56
C PHE A 359 -0.11 -10.94 -26.31
N ASP A 360 1.17 -11.28 -26.32
CA ASP A 360 2.21 -10.52 -27.00
C ASP A 360 2.06 -10.56 -28.54
N GLU A 361 1.60 -11.68 -29.10
CA GLU A 361 1.29 -11.82 -30.53
C GLU A 361 0.05 -11.01 -30.95
N ALA A 362 -0.90 -10.78 -30.04
CA ALA A 362 -2.17 -10.11 -30.31
C ALA A 362 -2.19 -8.58 -30.03
N ARG A 363 -1.34 -8.10 -29.13
CA ARG A 363 -1.26 -6.66 -28.77
C ARG A 363 -0.53 -5.85 -29.84
N ASP A 364 -0.94 -4.59 -30.04
CA ASP A 364 -0.36 -3.67 -31.05
C ASP A 364 0.18 -2.36 -30.48
N TYR A 365 0.40 -2.30 -29.15
CA TYR A 365 0.75 -1.09 -28.41
C TYR A 365 2.11 -1.11 -27.73
#